data_AF-V7AH58-F1
#
_entry.id   AF-V7AH58-F1
#
_cell.length_a   1.000
_cell.length_b   1.000
_cell.length_c   1.000
_cell.angle_alpha   90.00
_cell.angle_beta   90.00
_cell.angle_gamma   90.00
#
_symmetry.space_group_name_H-M   'P 1'
#
loop_
_entity.id
_entity.type
_entity.pdbx_description
1 polymer ?
#
loop_
_entity_poly.entity_id
_entity_poly.type
_entity_poly.pdbx_seq_one_letter_code
_entity_poly.pdbx_strand_id
1 'polypeptide(L)'
;MAPARPDCCACCLATLFSLGFSALFLWLSLRTQPPQCSLQSLSLLTQNDTIVFQLSLKNDNKDKGVKYGAVLVTFALFLDNTTTRPLTNATLLPFYQGREKTARKWGSAVAPHLARLNRTAAVKNGNVFLRVEFATRVKYKVWLAFYIKRHRLAGGANVEVNASSGEKVEPKEIRLGDVPPRLGSGAAVVRSWYVAVVGVLVTGFFLT
;
A
#
# COMPACT_ATOMS: atom_id res chain seq x y z
N MET A 1 -31.11 37.43 43.57
CA MET A 1 -30.18 37.12 42.46
C MET A 1 -30.94 36.30 41.43
N ALA A 2 -31.38 36.94 40.35
CA ALA A 2 -32.05 36.23 39.25
C ALA A 2 -30.99 35.65 38.32
N PRO A 3 -31.10 34.38 37.87
CA PRO A 3 -30.15 33.81 36.93
C PRO A 3 -30.25 34.55 35.59
N ALA A 4 -29.09 34.94 35.05
CA ALA A 4 -29.00 35.54 33.72
C ALA A 4 -29.63 34.59 32.69
N ARG A 5 -30.57 35.10 31.89
CA ARG A 5 -31.23 34.32 30.84
C ARG A 5 -30.18 33.92 29.81
N PRO A 6 -29.99 32.63 29.49
CA PRO A 6 -29.01 32.23 28.50
C PRO A 6 -29.39 32.85 27.16
N ASP A 7 -28.48 33.66 26.60
CA ASP A 7 -28.68 34.28 25.29
C ASP A 7 -28.94 33.19 24.26
N CYS A 8 -30.13 33.20 23.67
CA CYS A 8 -30.62 32.18 22.75
C CYS A 8 -29.64 31.92 21.59
N CYS A 9 -28.87 32.93 21.21
CA CYS A 9 -27.84 32.89 20.19
C CYS A 9 -26.61 32.03 20.58
N ALA A 10 -26.20 32.04 21.86
CA ALA A 10 -25.09 31.24 22.35
C ALA A 10 -25.45 29.73 22.39
N CYS A 11 -26.71 29.41 22.71
CA CYS A 11 -27.23 28.04 22.66
C CYS A 11 -27.26 27.50 21.22
N CYS A 12 -27.72 28.32 20.26
CA CYS A 12 -27.74 27.94 18.84
C CYS A 12 -26.33 27.68 18.30
N LEU A 13 -25.37 28.56 18.60
CA LEU A 13 -23.98 28.39 18.13
C LEU A 13 -23.36 27.10 18.69
N ALA A 14 -23.56 26.81 19.99
CA ALA A 14 -23.08 25.59 20.62
C ALA A 14 -23.67 24.32 19.99
N THR A 15 -24.96 24.34 19.62
CA THR A 15 -25.60 23.20 18.93
C THR A 15 -25.03 22.97 17.53
N LEU A 16 -24.74 24.03 16.77
CA LEU A 16 -24.13 23.93 15.45
C LEU A 16 -22.71 23.37 15.53
N PHE A 17 -21.90 23.83 16.49
CA PHE A 17 -20.57 23.26 16.73
C PHE A 17 -20.66 21.79 17.13
N SER A 18 -21.58 21.42 18.03
CA SER A 18 -21.76 20.03 18.44
C SER A 18 -22.14 19.13 17.26
N LEU A 19 -23.13 19.53 16.45
CA LEU A 19 -23.52 18.81 15.23
C LEU A 19 -22.37 18.70 14.23
N GLY A 20 -21.60 19.78 14.05
CA GLY A 20 -20.42 19.81 13.19
C GLY A 20 -19.33 18.84 13.66
N PHE A 21 -18.99 18.85 14.95
CA PHE A 21 -18.03 17.91 15.52
C PHE A 21 -18.52 16.47 15.43
N SER A 22 -19.79 16.20 15.75
CA SER A 22 -20.36 14.86 15.62
C SER A 22 -20.31 14.36 14.17
N ALA A 23 -20.66 15.22 13.20
CA ALA A 23 -20.56 14.88 11.79
C ALA A 23 -19.10 14.63 11.36
N LEU A 24 -18.15 15.43 11.84
CA LEU A 24 -16.71 15.25 11.59
C LEU A 24 -16.21 13.93 12.17
N PHE A 25 -16.55 13.60 13.43
CA PHE A 25 -16.17 12.34 14.07
C PHE A 25 -16.80 11.14 13.36
N LEU A 26 -18.07 11.25 12.95
CA LEU A 26 -18.73 10.21 12.16
C LEU A 26 -18.03 10.02 10.81
N TRP A 27 -17.70 11.11 10.11
CA TRP A 27 -16.97 11.09 8.85
C TRP A 27 -15.58 10.45 9.00
N LEU A 28 -14.81 10.84 10.01
CA LEU A 28 -13.49 10.27 10.29
C LEU A 28 -13.58 8.79 10.64
N SER A 29 -14.61 8.37 11.37
CA SER A 29 -14.84 6.97 11.73
C SER A 29 -15.24 6.11 10.53
N LEU A 30 -16.00 6.68 9.59
CA LEU A 30 -16.43 6.02 8.36
C LEU A 30 -15.40 6.08 7.24
N ARG A 31 -14.34 6.91 7.37
CA ARG A 31 -13.29 7.02 6.36
C ARG A 31 -12.61 5.67 6.13
N THR A 32 -12.64 5.21 4.89
CA THR A 32 -11.98 3.96 4.50
C THR A 32 -10.50 4.21 4.21
N GLN A 33 -9.63 3.41 4.82
CA GLN A 33 -8.21 3.39 4.50
C GLN A 33 -7.91 2.30 3.47
N PRO A 34 -7.08 2.57 2.44
CA PRO A 34 -6.63 1.54 1.52
C PRO A 34 -5.80 0.50 2.30
N PRO A 35 -6.01 -0.82 2.04
CA PRO A 35 -5.20 -1.84 2.66
C PRO A 35 -3.75 -1.72 2.17
N GLN A 36 -2.81 -1.99 3.06
CA GLN A 36 -1.38 -1.94 2.74
C GLN A 36 -0.94 -3.27 2.17
N CYS A 37 -0.20 -3.26 1.06
CA CYS A 37 0.39 -4.47 0.48
C CYS A 37 1.90 -4.45 0.68
N SER A 38 2.44 -5.53 1.22
CA SER A 38 3.87 -5.73 1.45
C SER A 38 4.33 -7.07 0.89
N LEU A 39 5.55 -7.11 0.37
CA LEU A 39 6.24 -8.32 -0.04
C LEU A 39 7.08 -8.85 1.12
N GLN A 40 6.68 -9.98 1.69
CA GLN A 40 7.37 -10.62 2.82
C GLN A 40 8.61 -11.35 2.35
N SER A 41 8.41 -12.38 1.51
CA SER A 41 9.48 -13.19 0.95
C SER A 41 9.40 -13.23 -0.56
N LEU A 42 10.56 -13.37 -1.19
CA LEU A 42 10.71 -13.60 -2.61
C LEU A 42 11.96 -14.45 -2.83
N SER A 43 11.79 -15.55 -3.56
CA SER A 43 12.82 -16.53 -3.85
C SER A 43 12.76 -16.95 -5.31
N LEU A 44 13.91 -16.95 -5.95
CA LEU A 44 14.14 -17.32 -7.34
C LEU A 44 14.73 -18.73 -7.40
N LEU A 45 13.91 -19.70 -7.78
CA LEU A 45 14.33 -21.08 -7.93
C LEU A 45 14.83 -21.30 -9.36
N THR A 46 16.12 -21.04 -9.58
CA THR A 46 16.78 -21.13 -10.89
C THR A 46 16.75 -22.53 -11.50
N GLN A 47 16.74 -23.58 -10.68
CA GLN A 47 16.65 -24.98 -11.15
C GLN A 47 15.32 -25.27 -11.85
N ASN A 48 14.23 -24.64 -11.38
CA ASN A 48 12.87 -24.88 -11.85
C ASN A 48 12.30 -23.68 -12.61
N ASP A 49 13.14 -22.67 -12.94
CA ASP A 49 12.73 -21.41 -13.55
C ASP A 49 11.45 -20.84 -12.90
N THR A 50 11.37 -20.86 -11.57
CA THR A 50 10.15 -20.50 -10.82
C THR A 50 10.44 -19.41 -9.80
N ILE A 51 9.57 -18.41 -9.75
CA ILE A 51 9.56 -17.39 -8.70
C ILE A 51 8.51 -17.80 -7.67
N VAL A 52 8.92 -17.86 -6.41
CA VAL A 52 8.02 -18.06 -5.26
C VAL A 52 8.01 -16.78 -4.44
N PHE A 53 6.83 -16.33 -4.06
CA PHE A 53 6.68 -15.09 -3.32
C PHE A 53 5.55 -15.18 -2.29
N GLN A 54 5.63 -14.34 -1.26
CA GLN A 54 4.60 -14.18 -0.25
C GLN A 54 4.20 -12.71 -0.13
N LEU A 55 2.93 -12.43 -0.42
CA LEU A 55 2.32 -11.13 -0.18
C LEU A 55 1.64 -11.09 1.18
N SER A 56 1.81 -9.98 1.88
CA SER A 56 1.10 -9.62 3.10
C SER A 56 0.21 -8.43 2.79
N LEU A 57 -1.10 -8.63 2.90
CA LEU A 57 -2.08 -7.56 2.77
C LEU A 57 -2.62 -7.24 4.15
N LYS A 58 -2.45 -6.01 4.61
CA LYS A 58 -2.88 -5.56 5.93
C LYS A 58 -4.12 -4.67 5.80
N ASN A 59 -5.20 -5.06 6.45
CA ASN A 59 -6.41 -4.25 6.55
C ASN A 59 -6.45 -3.57 7.92
N ASP A 60 -6.12 -2.28 7.97
CA ASP A 60 -6.15 -1.47 9.20
C ASP A 60 -7.56 -0.92 9.53
N ASN A 61 -8.57 -1.21 8.69
CA ASN A 61 -9.93 -0.75 8.95
C ASN A 61 -10.58 -1.56 10.09
N LYS A 62 -11.05 -0.86 11.11
CA LYS A 62 -11.78 -1.38 12.28
C LYS A 62 -13.16 -1.91 11.97
N ASP A 63 -13.84 -1.23 11.07
CA ASP A 63 -15.28 -1.37 10.80
C ASP A 63 -15.55 -2.11 9.48
N LYS A 64 -14.53 -2.27 8.63
CA LYS A 64 -14.67 -2.78 7.26
C LYS A 64 -13.80 -4.01 6.99
N GLY A 65 -14.43 -5.07 6.47
CA GLY A 65 -13.70 -6.16 5.81
C GLY A 65 -13.36 -5.79 4.37
N VAL A 66 -12.38 -6.48 3.77
CA VAL A 66 -11.96 -6.22 2.38
C VAL A 66 -12.14 -7.49 1.56
N LYS A 67 -12.90 -7.39 0.46
CA LYS A 67 -12.98 -8.43 -0.56
C LYS A 67 -12.09 -8.03 -1.72
N TYR A 68 -11.04 -8.80 -1.96
CA TYR A 68 -10.14 -8.66 -3.09
C TYR A 68 -10.72 -9.42 -4.28
N GLY A 69 -10.59 -8.83 -5.46
CA GLY A 69 -10.66 -9.55 -6.72
C GLY A 69 -9.39 -10.37 -6.94
N ALA A 70 -9.18 -10.81 -8.17
CA ALA A 70 -7.90 -11.40 -8.54
C ALA A 70 -6.77 -10.38 -8.29
N VAL A 71 -5.67 -10.83 -7.70
CA VAL A 71 -4.48 -10.00 -7.50
C VAL A 71 -3.48 -10.39 -8.56
N LEU A 72 -3.28 -9.50 -9.54
CA LEU A 72 -2.24 -9.65 -10.54
C LEU A 72 -0.93 -9.16 -9.94
N VAL A 73 0.11 -9.98 -10.01
CA VAL A 73 1.46 -9.64 -9.59
C VAL A 73 2.36 -9.78 -10.81
N THR A 74 3.12 -8.74 -11.13
CA THR A 74 4.02 -8.71 -12.27
C THR A 74 5.44 -8.52 -11.81
N PHE A 75 6.34 -9.31 -12.38
CA PHE A 75 7.77 -9.27 -12.13
C PHE A 75 8.46 -8.77 -13.38
N ALA A 76 9.29 -7.75 -13.23
CA ALA A 76 10.13 -7.24 -14.30
C ALA A 76 11.58 -7.12 -13.84
N LEU A 77 12.50 -7.42 -14.74
CA LEU A 77 13.94 -7.34 -14.53
C LEU A 77 14.44 -5.96 -14.92
N PHE A 78 15.32 -5.35 -14.12
CA PHE A 78 16.05 -4.16 -14.56
C PHE A 78 17.18 -4.56 -15.51
N LEU A 79 17.16 -4.02 -16.72
CA LEU A 79 18.28 -4.12 -17.67
C LEU A 79 19.31 -3.03 -17.38
N ASP A 80 18.81 -1.83 -17.11
CA ASP A 80 19.57 -0.64 -16.71
C ASP A 80 18.86 0.02 -15.51
N ASN A 81 19.36 1.18 -15.05
CA ASN A 81 18.71 1.92 -13.96
C ASN A 81 17.29 2.41 -14.29
N THR A 82 16.95 2.52 -15.57
CA THR A 82 15.67 3.08 -16.05
C THR A 82 14.82 2.05 -16.79
N THR A 83 15.46 1.12 -17.51
CA THR A 83 14.80 0.18 -18.40
C THR A 83 14.46 -1.11 -17.68
N THR A 84 13.20 -1.54 -17.79
CA THR A 84 12.75 -2.84 -17.25
C THR A 84 12.22 -3.73 -18.36
N ARG A 85 12.44 -5.03 -18.22
CA ARG A 85 11.93 -6.08 -19.10
C ARG A 85 10.96 -6.96 -18.33
N PRO A 86 9.74 -7.23 -18.84
CA PRO A 86 8.82 -8.14 -18.18
C PRO A 86 9.42 -9.55 -18.11
N LEU A 87 9.34 -10.18 -16.94
CA LEU A 87 9.87 -11.51 -16.68
C LEU A 87 8.74 -12.53 -16.60
N THR A 88 7.79 -12.31 -15.70
CA THR A 88 6.61 -13.18 -15.55
C THR A 88 5.48 -12.48 -14.81
N ASN A 89 4.31 -13.11 -14.78
CA ASN A 89 3.16 -12.68 -14.01
C ASN A 89 2.58 -13.85 -13.20
N ALA A 90 1.96 -13.51 -12.08
CA ALA A 90 1.24 -14.43 -11.22
C ALA A 90 -0.15 -13.86 -10.93
N THR A 91 -1.15 -14.72 -10.80
CA THR A 91 -2.49 -14.29 -10.40
C THR A 91 -2.92 -15.05 -9.15
N LEU A 92 -3.16 -14.32 -8.06
CA LEU A 92 -3.75 -14.88 -6.86
C LEU A 92 -5.28 -14.84 -6.97
N LEU A 93 -5.91 -15.92 -6.54
CA LEU A 93 -7.37 -16.04 -6.53
C LEU A 93 -8.02 -14.98 -5.62
N PRO A 94 -9.24 -14.50 -5.95
CA PRO A 94 -10.00 -13.61 -5.10
C PRO A 94 -10.17 -14.16 -3.68
N PHE A 95 -10.06 -13.29 -2.67
CA PHE A 95 -10.24 -13.70 -1.28
C PHE A 95 -10.88 -12.60 -0.45
N TYR A 96 -11.45 -13.00 0.69
CA TYR A 96 -11.97 -12.09 1.69
C TYR A 96 -11.00 -11.97 2.86
N GLN A 97 -10.88 -10.76 3.39
CA GLN A 97 -10.09 -10.42 4.55
C GLN A 97 -11.00 -9.76 5.59
N GLY A 98 -10.92 -10.25 6.83
CA GLY A 98 -11.62 -9.68 7.97
C GLY A 98 -11.13 -8.27 8.36
N ARG A 99 -11.82 -7.66 9.32
CA ARG A 99 -11.46 -6.37 9.92
C ARG A 99 -10.20 -6.52 10.75
N GLU A 100 -9.30 -5.54 10.70
CA GLU A 100 -8.03 -5.55 11.46
C GLU A 100 -7.23 -6.85 11.32
N LYS A 101 -7.34 -7.52 10.17
CA LYS A 101 -6.61 -8.76 9.88
C LYS A 101 -5.50 -8.50 8.88
N THR A 102 -4.52 -9.38 8.89
CA THR A 102 -3.48 -9.48 7.85
C THR A 102 -3.66 -10.78 7.10
N ALA A 103 -3.77 -10.71 5.77
CA ALA A 103 -3.84 -11.87 4.90
C ALA A 103 -2.46 -12.14 4.30
N ARG A 104 -1.90 -13.32 4.56
CA ARG A 104 -0.67 -13.80 3.92
C ARG A 104 -1.03 -14.73 2.77
N LYS A 105 -0.54 -14.44 1.58
CA LYS A 105 -0.83 -15.20 0.36
C LYS A 105 0.47 -15.59 -0.33
N TRP A 106 0.63 -16.89 -0.50
CA TRP A 106 1.71 -17.48 -1.28
C TRP A 106 1.30 -17.52 -2.74
N GLY A 107 2.26 -17.28 -3.62
CA GLY A 107 2.10 -17.44 -5.04
C GLY A 107 3.40 -17.94 -5.66
N SER A 108 3.26 -18.52 -6.84
CA SER A 108 4.38 -18.89 -7.68
C SER A 108 4.07 -18.55 -9.14
N ALA A 109 5.11 -18.32 -9.92
CA ALA A 109 5.02 -18.15 -11.35
C ALA A 109 6.25 -18.71 -12.03
N VAL A 110 6.05 -19.35 -13.18
CA VAL A 110 7.15 -19.81 -14.04
C VAL A 110 7.74 -18.58 -14.73
N ALA A 111 9.03 -18.37 -14.57
CA ALA A 111 9.83 -17.32 -15.16
C ALA A 111 10.90 -17.95 -16.07
N PRO A 112 10.58 -18.15 -17.36
CA PRO A 112 11.53 -18.72 -18.30
C PRO A 112 12.82 -17.93 -18.33
N HIS A 113 13.96 -18.63 -18.40
CA HIS A 113 15.29 -18.01 -18.47
C HIS A 113 15.75 -17.34 -17.16
N LEU A 114 15.24 -17.78 -16.00
CA LEU A 114 15.73 -17.30 -14.71
C LEU A 114 17.22 -17.57 -14.55
N ALA A 115 17.70 -18.72 -15.03
CA ALA A 115 19.13 -19.06 -15.06
C ALA A 115 20.01 -18.08 -15.87
N ARG A 116 19.41 -17.27 -16.76
CA ARG A 116 20.11 -16.25 -17.56
C ARG A 116 20.12 -14.86 -16.92
N LEU A 117 19.45 -14.65 -15.77
CA LEU A 117 19.36 -13.34 -15.11
C LEU A 117 20.73 -12.66 -14.99
N ASN A 118 21.77 -13.41 -14.60
CA ASN A 118 23.12 -12.90 -14.37
C ASN A 118 23.77 -12.29 -15.62
N ARG A 119 23.28 -12.60 -16.83
CA ARG A 119 23.85 -12.09 -18.09
C ARG A 119 23.13 -10.85 -18.63
N THR A 120 21.90 -10.59 -18.20
CA THR A 120 21.06 -9.52 -18.77
C THR A 120 20.56 -8.50 -17.75
N ALA A 121 20.73 -8.77 -16.45
CA ALA A 121 20.29 -7.88 -15.41
C ALA A 121 21.32 -6.80 -15.09
N ALA A 122 20.86 -5.64 -14.62
CA ALA A 122 21.69 -4.69 -13.90
C ALA A 122 22.16 -5.35 -12.58
N VAL A 123 23.33 -6.00 -12.62
CA VAL A 123 23.95 -6.62 -11.46
C VAL A 123 24.79 -5.59 -10.72
N LYS A 124 24.47 -5.31 -9.47
CA LYS A 124 25.30 -4.49 -8.57
C LYS A 124 25.79 -5.35 -7.43
N ASN A 125 27.10 -5.46 -7.25
CA ASN A 125 27.72 -6.25 -6.17
C ASN A 125 27.27 -7.73 -6.12
N GLY A 126 26.93 -8.33 -7.27
CA GLY A 126 26.41 -9.71 -7.33
C GLY A 126 24.91 -9.84 -7.03
N ASN A 127 24.19 -8.73 -6.84
CA ASN A 127 22.76 -8.72 -6.62
C ASN A 127 22.02 -8.19 -7.85
N VAL A 128 20.80 -8.69 -8.05
CA VAL A 128 19.89 -8.31 -9.12
C VAL A 128 18.70 -7.55 -8.56
N PHE A 129 18.29 -6.50 -9.25
CA PHE A 129 17.07 -5.77 -8.93
C PHE A 129 15.88 -6.28 -9.75
N LEU A 130 14.78 -6.57 -9.06
CA LEU A 130 13.49 -6.91 -9.64
C LEU A 130 12.48 -5.82 -9.30
N ARG A 131 11.73 -5.37 -10.31
CA ARG A 131 10.54 -4.56 -10.11
C ARG A 131 9.36 -5.50 -9.90
N VAL A 132 8.74 -5.39 -8.74
CA VAL A 132 7.52 -6.13 -8.39
C VAL A 132 6.37 -5.15 -8.35
N GLU A 133 5.36 -5.38 -9.18
CA GLU A 133 4.14 -4.59 -9.16
C GLU A 133 2.95 -5.50 -8.88
N PHE A 134 1.92 -4.93 -8.26
CA PHE A 134 0.65 -5.60 -8.05
C PHE A 134 -0.50 -4.71 -8.53
N ALA A 135 -1.58 -5.35 -8.97
CA ALA A 135 -2.83 -4.68 -9.33
C ALA A 135 -4.02 -5.54 -8.92
N THR A 136 -4.99 -4.93 -8.24
CA THR A 136 -6.22 -5.61 -7.84
C THR A 136 -7.39 -4.64 -7.70
N ARG A 137 -8.59 -5.21 -7.57
CA ARG A 137 -9.83 -4.47 -7.29
C ARG A 137 -10.32 -4.88 -5.91
N VAL A 138 -10.66 -3.91 -5.08
CA VAL A 138 -11.17 -4.16 -3.73
C VAL A 138 -12.60 -3.66 -3.55
N LYS A 139 -13.36 -4.36 -2.71
CA LYS A 139 -14.64 -3.92 -2.17
C LYS A 139 -14.59 -3.94 -0.66
N TYR A 140 -15.13 -2.91 -0.03
CA TYR A 140 -15.18 -2.83 1.44
C TYR A 140 -16.54 -3.30 1.94
N LYS A 141 -16.55 -4.26 2.86
CA LYS A 141 -17.77 -4.76 3.51
C LYS A 141 -17.96 -4.02 4.83
N VAL A 142 -18.99 -3.18 4.92
CA VAL A 142 -19.32 -2.42 6.14
C VAL A 142 -20.30 -3.20 6.99
N TRP A 143 -20.03 -3.32 8.30
CA TRP A 143 -21.00 -3.70 9.34
C TRP A 143 -21.93 -4.90 9.02
N LEU A 144 -21.43 -5.86 8.21
CA LEU A 144 -22.12 -7.09 7.75
C LEU A 144 -23.13 -6.95 6.60
N ALA A 145 -23.68 -5.77 6.31
CA ALA A 145 -24.86 -5.65 5.44
C ALA A 145 -24.57 -5.36 3.95
N PHE A 146 -23.58 -4.54 3.61
CA PHE A 146 -23.37 -4.14 2.22
C PHE A 146 -21.91 -3.85 1.86
N TYR A 147 -21.63 -3.90 0.57
CA TYR A 147 -20.33 -3.57 -0.01
C TYR A 147 -20.35 -2.15 -0.56
N ILE A 148 -19.37 -1.34 -0.17
CA ILE A 148 -19.14 -0.03 -0.78
C ILE A 148 -18.47 -0.22 -2.17
N LYS A 149 -18.50 0.85 -2.97
CA LYS A 149 -17.90 1.01 -4.30
C LYS A 149 -16.53 0.32 -4.42
N ARG A 150 -16.28 -0.21 -5.62
CA ARG A 150 -15.02 -0.85 -5.98
C ARG A 150 -13.91 0.19 -6.11
N HIS A 151 -12.78 -0.06 -5.49
CA HIS A 151 -11.55 0.71 -5.69
C HIS A 151 -10.51 -0.14 -6.42
N ARG A 152 -9.68 0.49 -7.24
CA ARG A 152 -8.49 -0.14 -7.82
C ARG A 152 -7.33 0.15 -6.88
N LEU A 153 -6.56 -0.88 -6.56
CA LEU A 153 -5.31 -0.77 -5.84
C LEU A 153 -4.22 -1.26 -6.77
N ALA A 154 -3.18 -0.45 -6.93
CA ALA A 154 -2.00 -0.83 -7.66
C ALA A 154 -0.80 -0.21 -6.95
N GLY A 155 0.34 -0.86 -7.07
CA GLY A 155 1.58 -0.35 -6.50
C GLY A 155 2.74 -1.26 -6.85
N GLY A 156 3.93 -0.85 -6.47
CA GLY A 156 5.12 -1.64 -6.70
C GLY A 156 6.32 -1.17 -5.91
N ALA A 157 7.36 -1.99 -5.92
CA ALA A 157 8.64 -1.68 -5.33
C ALA A 157 9.76 -2.37 -6.09
N ASN A 158 10.98 -1.87 -5.91
CA ASN A 158 12.18 -2.53 -6.39
C ASN A 158 12.72 -3.40 -5.26
N VAL A 159 13.03 -4.64 -5.60
CA VAL A 159 13.46 -5.67 -4.66
C VAL A 159 14.83 -6.14 -5.08
N GLU A 160 15.78 -6.05 -4.15
CA GLU A 160 17.11 -6.59 -4.35
C GLU A 160 17.13 -8.07 -3.99
N VAL A 161 17.67 -8.87 -4.91
CA VAL A 161 17.74 -10.33 -4.80
C VAL A 161 19.18 -10.76 -5.04
N ASN A 162 19.68 -11.67 -4.23
CA ASN A 162 21.01 -12.22 -4.41
C ASN A 162 21.01 -13.16 -5.64
N ALA A 163 21.93 -12.95 -6.58
CA ALA A 163 22.01 -13.75 -7.79
C ALA A 163 22.38 -15.23 -7.54
N SER A 164 23.10 -15.50 -6.45
CA SER A 164 23.62 -16.83 -6.12
C SER A 164 22.60 -17.66 -5.33
N SER A 165 21.98 -17.07 -4.29
CA SER A 165 20.96 -17.77 -3.50
C SER A 165 19.55 -17.67 -4.10
N GLY A 166 19.32 -16.67 -4.95
CA GLY A 166 17.99 -16.36 -5.47
C GLY A 166 17.05 -15.74 -4.43
N GLU A 167 17.53 -15.49 -3.21
CA GLU A 167 16.70 -14.96 -2.13
C GLU A 167 16.78 -13.44 -2.04
N LYS A 168 15.66 -12.85 -1.63
CA LYS A 168 15.58 -11.44 -1.27
C LYS A 168 16.64 -11.08 -0.21
N VAL A 169 17.39 -10.00 -0.46
CA VAL A 169 18.49 -9.57 0.42
C VAL A 169 17.96 -8.96 1.71
N GLU A 170 16.92 -8.12 1.62
CA GLU A 170 16.34 -7.49 2.82
C GLU A 170 15.45 -8.47 3.60
N PRO A 171 15.74 -8.73 4.89
CA PRO A 171 14.91 -9.61 5.71
C PRO A 171 13.55 -8.98 6.08
N LYS A 172 13.44 -7.65 5.99
CA LYS A 172 12.23 -6.91 6.34
C LYS A 172 11.22 -6.91 5.19
N GLU A 173 9.92 -6.90 5.51
CA GLU A 173 8.89 -6.74 4.48
C GLU A 173 9.03 -5.42 3.70
N ILE A 174 8.91 -5.48 2.37
CA ILE A 174 8.98 -4.31 1.50
C ILE A 174 7.56 -3.87 1.18
N ARG A 175 7.21 -2.62 1.50
CA ARG A 175 5.89 -2.07 1.16
C ARG A 175 5.81 -1.76 -0.33
N LEU A 176 4.75 -2.25 -0.98
CA LEU A 176 4.44 -1.93 -2.37
C LEU A 176 3.61 -0.64 -2.38
N GLY A 177 4.26 0.48 -2.70
CA GLY A 177 3.63 1.81 -2.70
C GLY A 177 3.04 2.17 -4.06
N ASP A 178 2.23 3.24 -4.10
CA ASP A 178 1.52 3.68 -5.31
C ASP A 178 2.46 4.09 -6.46
N VAL A 179 3.67 4.55 -6.14
CA VAL A 179 4.71 4.92 -7.12
C VAL A 179 5.97 4.09 -6.87
N PRO A 180 6.34 3.18 -7.77
CA PRO A 180 7.58 2.43 -7.65
C PRO A 180 8.77 3.40 -7.78
N PRO A 181 9.74 3.38 -6.85
CA PRO A 181 10.91 4.24 -6.95
C PRO A 181 11.73 3.91 -8.22
N ARG A 182 12.38 4.90 -8.82
CA ARG A 182 13.36 4.64 -9.89
C ARG A 182 14.66 4.15 -9.25
N LEU A 183 15.34 3.19 -9.88
CA LEU A 183 16.62 2.70 -9.40
C LEU A 183 17.63 3.87 -9.37
N GLY A 184 18.20 4.17 -8.19
CA GLY A 184 19.13 5.29 -7.99
C GLY A 184 18.51 6.64 -7.62
N SER A 185 17.17 6.76 -7.55
CA SER A 185 16.51 7.98 -7.06
C SER A 185 16.39 7.93 -5.54
N GLY A 186 17.42 8.41 -4.84
CA GLY A 186 17.38 8.71 -3.40
C GLY A 186 16.51 9.92 -3.10
N ALA A 187 15.23 9.87 -3.43
CA ALA A 187 14.28 10.88 -2.98
C ALA A 187 13.95 10.57 -1.52
N ALA A 188 14.41 11.42 -0.61
CA ALA A 188 13.99 11.38 0.78
C ALA A 188 12.47 11.30 0.83
N VAL A 189 11.93 10.37 1.62
CA VAL A 189 10.51 10.30 1.93
C VAL A 189 10.13 11.63 2.56
N VAL A 190 9.61 12.56 1.76
CA VAL A 190 9.04 13.81 2.27
C VAL A 190 7.83 13.38 3.08
N ARG A 191 8.01 13.30 4.40
CA ARG A 191 6.92 13.05 5.35
C ARG A 191 5.92 14.19 5.18
N SER A 192 4.88 13.91 4.40
CA SER A 192 3.75 14.78 4.08
C SER A 192 3.06 15.41 5.31
N TRP A 193 3.36 14.95 6.52
CA TRP A 193 2.87 15.56 7.76
C TRP A 193 3.36 17.01 7.94
N TYR A 194 4.60 17.32 7.59
CA TYR A 194 5.17 18.66 7.84
C TYR A 194 4.49 19.76 7.00
N VAL A 195 4.05 19.45 5.78
CA VAL A 195 3.40 20.44 4.90
C VAL A 195 2.01 20.84 5.43
N ALA A 196 1.29 19.91 6.06
CA ALA A 196 -0.03 20.21 6.64
C ALA A 196 0.07 21.06 7.91
N VAL A 197 1.09 20.84 8.75
CA VAL A 197 1.28 21.60 9.99
C VAL A 197 1.75 23.04 9.71
N VAL A 198 2.61 23.23 8.70
CA VAL A 198 3.07 24.57 8.30
C VAL A 198 1.91 25.37 7.67
N GLY A 199 1.05 24.73 6.85
CA GLY A 199 -0.10 25.41 6.26
C GLY A 199 -1.08 25.97 7.29
N VAL A 200 -1.35 25.23 8.37
CA VAL A 200 -2.27 25.68 9.45
C VAL A 200 -1.66 26.82 10.27
N LEU A 201 -0.35 26.79 10.55
CA LEU A 201 0.32 27.85 11.30
C LEU A 201 0.43 29.17 10.52
N VAL A 202 0.64 29.11 9.20
CA VAL A 202 0.71 30.32 8.36
C VAL A 202 -0.66 31.00 8.26
N THR A 203 -1.77 30.24 8.13
CA THR A 203 -3.11 30.85 8.11
C THR A 203 -3.56 31.42 9.45
N GLY A 204 -2.99 30.96 10.59
CA GLY A 204 -3.32 31.48 11.92
C GLY A 204 -2.64 32.82 12.25
N PHE A 205 -1.50 33.12 11.63
CA PHE A 205 -0.71 34.33 11.92
C PHE A 205 -1.11 35.57 11.09
N PHE A 206 -1.86 35.39 10.00
CA PHE A 206 -2.33 36.50 9.14
C PHE A 206 -3.77 36.94 9.45
N LEU A 207 -4.39 36.41 10.50
CA LEU A 207 -5.77 36.71 10.92
C LEU A 207 -5.86 37.25 12.36
N THR A 208 -4.75 37.73 12.91
CA THR A 208 -4.68 38.58 14.12
C THR A 208 -4.08 39.92 13.74
#